data_AF-A0A373IZP1-F1
#
_entry.id   AF-A0A373IZP1-F1
#
_cell.length_a   1.000
_cell.length_b   1.000
_cell.length_c   1.000
_cell.angle_alpha   90.00
_cell.angle_beta   90.00
_cell.angle_gamma   90.00
#
_symmetry.space_group_name_H-M   'P 1'
#
loop_
_entity.id
_entity.type
_entity.pdbx_description
1 polymer ?
#
loop_
_entity_poly.entity_id
_entity_poly.type
_entity_poly.pdbx_seq_one_letter_code
_entity_poly.pdbx_strand_id
1 'polypeptide(L)'
;MATCNKQHRYLEGFNELPEAQDNRNGGRHICAACAYEEGLKDALNGNLPQSDLSHLPDSQAGTVRHKSAIAAYNLGYQYGKKISG
;
A
#
# COMPACT_ATOMS: atom_id res chain seq x y z
N MET A 1 -5.87 6.95 13.24
CA MET A 1 -5.32 5.75 12.58
C MET A 1 -4.83 4.75 13.61
N ALA A 2 -5.14 3.47 13.42
CA ALA A 2 -4.49 2.40 14.17
C ALA A 2 -3.15 2.05 13.50
N THR A 3 -2.15 1.65 14.26
CA THR A 3 -0.92 1.08 13.69
C THR A 3 -1.23 -0.30 13.13
N CYS A 4 -0.69 -0.60 11.95
CA CYS A 4 -0.83 -1.91 11.33
C CYS A 4 -0.27 -2.99 12.26
N ASN A 5 -1.03 -4.04 12.57
CA ASN A 5 -0.59 -5.17 13.40
C ASN A 5 -0.22 -6.43 12.60
N LYS A 6 -0.17 -6.34 11.26
CA LYS A 6 0.20 -7.45 10.38
C LYS A 6 1.73 -7.64 10.34
N GLN A 7 2.19 -8.81 9.90
CA GLN A 7 3.62 -9.11 9.73
C GLN A 7 4.22 -8.44 8.48
N HIS A 8 3.99 -7.14 8.33
CA HIS A 8 4.46 -6.34 7.19
C HIS A 8 5.81 -5.67 7.44
N ARG A 9 6.35 -5.78 8.66
CA ARG A 9 7.52 -5.04 9.15
C ARG A 9 8.81 -5.29 8.36
N TYR A 10 8.94 -6.43 7.70
CA TYR A 10 10.16 -6.87 7.00
C TYR A 10 9.87 -7.41 5.59
N LEU A 11 8.77 -7.01 4.95
CA LEU A 11 8.51 -7.43 3.58
C LEU A 11 9.51 -6.73 2.63
N GLU A 12 10.56 -7.46 2.25
CA GLU A 12 11.68 -6.96 1.44
C GLU A 12 11.24 -6.46 0.05
N GLY A 13 10.12 -6.96 -0.47
CA GLY A 13 9.54 -6.51 -1.75
C GLY A 13 9.12 -5.04 -1.78
N PHE A 14 9.04 -4.37 -0.63
CA PHE A 14 8.73 -2.93 -0.56
C PHE A 14 9.97 -2.03 -0.53
N ASN A 15 11.18 -2.61 -0.49
CA ASN A 15 12.43 -1.83 -0.50
C ASN A 15 12.60 -1.01 -1.79
N GLU A 16 12.09 -1.54 -2.91
CA GLU A 16 12.16 -0.92 -4.25
C GLU A 16 11.10 0.17 -4.47
N LEU A 17 10.12 0.32 -3.57
CA LEU A 17 9.12 1.36 -3.72
C LEU A 17 9.72 2.77 -3.54
N PRO A 18 9.21 3.77 -4.29
CA PRO A 18 9.60 5.15 -4.07
C PRO A 18 9.20 5.59 -2.67
N GLU A 19 10.02 6.47 -2.09
CA GLU A 19 9.64 7.16 -0.87
C GLU A 19 8.45 8.08 -1.14
N ALA A 20 7.55 8.20 -0.16
CA ALA A 20 6.42 9.11 -0.21
C ALA A 20 6.94 10.55 -0.20
N GLN A 21 6.70 11.27 -1.30
CA GLN A 21 7.17 12.64 -1.48
C GLN A 21 6.29 13.66 -0.75
N ASP A 22 5.09 13.27 -0.31
CA ASP A 22 4.18 14.13 0.45
C ASP A 22 3.30 13.35 1.47
N ASN A 23 2.49 14.11 2.21
CA ASN A 23 1.50 13.62 3.17
C ASN A 23 0.11 13.40 2.54
N ARG A 24 -0.06 13.62 1.23
CA ARG A 24 -1.39 13.68 0.61
C ARG A 24 -1.85 12.28 0.21
N ASN A 25 -3.17 12.07 0.20
CA ASN A 25 -3.80 10.84 -0.30
C ASN A 25 -3.22 9.55 0.29
N GLY A 26 -2.98 9.54 1.60
CA GLY A 26 -2.40 8.41 2.30
C GLY A 26 -0.88 8.40 2.37
N GLY A 27 -0.28 9.57 2.66
CA GLY A 27 1.15 9.84 2.60
C GLY A 27 2.07 8.99 3.49
N ARG A 28 3.26 9.51 3.80
CA ARG A 28 4.43 8.80 4.40
C ARG A 28 4.19 7.90 5.62
N HIS A 29 3.03 7.99 6.27
CA HIS A 29 2.73 7.27 7.51
C HIS A 29 1.90 6.01 7.27
N ILE A 30 1.21 5.89 6.13
CA ILE A 30 0.34 4.74 5.84
C ILE A 30 1.14 3.48 5.52
N CYS A 31 0.63 2.34 5.95
CA CYS A 31 1.24 1.05 5.68
C CYS A 31 1.16 0.69 4.18
N ALA A 32 2.30 0.81 3.47
CA ALA A 32 2.43 0.43 2.06
C ALA A 32 2.00 -1.02 1.79
N ALA A 33 2.27 -1.96 2.69
CA ALA A 33 1.85 -3.34 2.52
C ALA A 33 0.32 -3.54 2.60
N CYS A 34 -0.37 -2.86 3.53
CA CYS A 34 -1.83 -2.84 3.54
C CYS A 34 -2.40 -2.22 2.26
N ALA A 35 -1.76 -1.16 1.75
CA ALA A 35 -2.16 -0.52 0.52
C ALA A 35 -2.03 -1.45 -0.70
N TYR A 36 -0.92 -2.19 -0.79
CA TYR A 36 -0.75 -3.23 -1.82
C TYR A 36 -1.82 -4.31 -1.75
N GLU A 37 -2.10 -4.84 -0.56
CA GLU A 37 -3.14 -5.86 -0.37
C GLU A 37 -4.52 -5.35 -0.79
N GLU A 38 -4.83 -4.10 -0.50
CA GLU A 38 -6.08 -3.46 -0.90
C GLU A 38 -6.18 -3.30 -2.42
N GLY A 39 -5.13 -2.80 -3.07
CA GLY A 39 -5.08 -2.68 -4.52
C GLY A 39 -5.24 -4.03 -5.22
N LEU A 40 -4.56 -5.07 -4.73
CA LEU A 40 -4.69 -6.44 -5.23
C LEU A 40 -6.13 -6.93 -5.11
N LYS A 41 -6.76 -6.74 -3.94
CA LYS A 41 -8.14 -7.13 -3.69
C LYS A 41 -9.11 -6.39 -4.61
N ASP A 42 -8.93 -5.09 -4.82
CA ASP A 42 -9.78 -4.30 -5.70
C ASP A 42 -9.73 -4.80 -7.14
N ALA A 43 -8.52 -5.04 -7.66
CA ALA A 43 -8.35 -5.57 -9.01
C ALA A 43 -8.98 -6.96 -9.19
N LEU A 44 -8.87 -7.83 -8.18
CA LEU A 44 -9.48 -9.16 -8.20
C LEU A 44 -11.01 -9.11 -8.14
N ASN A 45 -11.57 -8.12 -7.47
CA ASN A 45 -13.02 -7.93 -7.38
C ASN A 45 -13.61 -7.12 -8.57
N GLY A 46 -12.76 -6.59 -9.46
CA GLY A 46 -13.19 -5.71 -10.55
C GLY A 46 -13.59 -4.30 -10.09
N ASN A 47 -13.14 -3.88 -8.91
CA ASN A 47 -13.35 -2.53 -8.39
C ASN A 47 -12.49 -1.51 -9.15
N LEU A 48 -12.94 -0.25 -9.19
CA LEU A 48 -12.12 0.85 -9.72
C LEU A 48 -10.98 1.20 -8.73
N PRO A 49 -9.82 1.64 -9.23
CA PRO A 49 -8.69 1.99 -8.38
C PRO A 49 -9.03 3.20 -7.48
N GLN A 50 -8.63 3.10 -6.22
CA GLN A 50 -8.82 4.14 -5.21
C GLN A 50 -7.68 5.18 -5.25
N SER A 51 -8.03 6.45 -5.01
CA SER A 51 -7.09 7.56 -4.93
C SER A 51 -6.91 8.10 -3.51
N ASP A 52 -7.72 7.65 -2.56
CA ASP A 52 -7.62 7.97 -1.15
C ASP A 52 -7.46 6.67 -0.35
N LEU A 53 -6.37 6.60 0.42
CA LEU A 53 -6.01 5.48 1.27
C LEU A 53 -5.99 5.87 2.75
N SER A 54 -6.54 7.05 3.11
CA SER A 54 -6.51 7.60 4.47
C SER A 54 -7.19 6.72 5.52
N HIS A 55 -8.05 5.79 5.10
CA HIS A 55 -8.68 4.79 5.97
C HIS A 55 -7.73 3.66 6.39
N LEU A 56 -6.61 3.47 5.69
CA LEU A 56 -5.64 2.42 5.99
C LEU A 56 -4.84 2.73 7.27
N PRO A 57 -4.39 1.68 7.96
CA PRO A 57 -3.60 1.84 9.18
C PRO A 57 -2.22 2.43 8.87
N ASP A 58 -1.66 3.10 9.88
CA ASP A 58 -0.29 3.60 9.81
C ASP A 58 0.71 2.44 9.82
N SER A 59 1.83 2.61 9.13
CA SER A 59 2.98 1.71 9.14
C SER A 59 3.55 1.54 10.56
N GLN A 60 3.99 0.33 10.89
CA GLN A 60 4.82 0.10 12.08
C GLN A 60 6.18 0.78 11.90
N ALA A 61 6.80 1.23 12.99
CA ALA A 61 8.18 1.73 12.95
C ALA A 61 9.13 0.61 12.44
N GLY A 62 9.80 0.84 11.30
CA GLY A 62 10.64 -0.16 10.61
C GLY A 62 11.03 0.25 9.18
N THR A 63 11.54 -0.67 8.37
CA THR A 63 12.04 -0.44 6.98
C THR A 63 10.96 0.03 6.00
N VAL A 64 9.68 -0.20 6.32
CA VAL A 64 8.53 0.21 5.49
C VAL A 64 8.09 1.65 5.78
N ARG A 65 8.69 2.34 6.76
CA ARG A 65 8.46 3.77 6.98
C ARG A 65 8.86 4.57 5.73
N HIS A 66 8.04 5.57 5.41
CA HIS A 66 8.25 6.51 4.31
C HIS A 66 8.10 5.94 2.90
N LYS A 67 7.63 4.70 2.69
CA LYS A 67 7.29 4.21 1.34
C LYS A 67 5.92 4.75 0.90
N SER A 68 5.78 5.05 -0.39
CA SER A 68 4.52 5.56 -0.95
C SER A 68 3.42 4.49 -0.92
N ALA A 69 2.39 4.70 -0.09
CA ALA A 69 1.24 3.79 -0.01
C ALA A 69 0.47 3.74 -1.33
N ILE A 70 0.31 4.88 -2.03
CA ILE A 70 -0.33 4.92 -3.35
C ILE A 70 0.47 4.12 -4.38
N ALA A 71 1.80 4.21 -4.37
CA ALA A 71 2.63 3.40 -5.27
C ALA A 71 2.46 1.89 -4.97
N ALA A 72 2.41 1.53 -3.69
CA ALA A 72 2.17 0.15 -3.27
C ALA A 72 0.80 -0.37 -3.70
N TYR A 73 -0.26 0.44 -3.52
CA TYR A 73 -1.62 0.15 -3.98
C TYR A 73 -1.66 -0.10 -5.48
N ASN A 74 -1.09 0.83 -6.27
CA ASN A 74 -1.08 0.71 -7.72
C ASN A 74 -0.32 -0.55 -8.18
N LEU A 75 0.78 -0.90 -7.52
CA LEU A 75 1.52 -2.13 -7.79
C LEU A 75 0.65 -3.38 -7.54
N GLY A 76 -0.05 -3.41 -6.40
CA GLY A 76 -0.98 -4.50 -6.05
C GLY A 76 -2.12 -4.61 -7.03
N TYR A 77 -2.73 -3.49 -7.41
CA TYR A 77 -3.83 -3.42 -8.37
C TYR A 77 -3.40 -3.91 -9.75
N GLN A 78 -2.24 -3.47 -10.26
CA GLN A 78 -1.71 -3.96 -11.53
C GLN A 78 -1.39 -5.46 -11.50
N TYR A 79 -0.84 -5.95 -10.38
CA TYR A 79 -0.59 -7.38 -10.21
C TYR A 79 -1.90 -8.17 -10.23
N GLY A 80 -2.92 -7.72 -9.49
CA GLY A 80 -4.25 -8.32 -9.47
C GLY A 80 -4.89 -8.39 -10.86
N LYS A 81 -4.76 -7.33 -11.65
CA LYS A 81 -5.24 -7.30 -13.04
C LYS A 81 -4.52 -8.30 -13.96
N LYS A 82 -3.23 -8.57 -13.72
CA LYS A 82 -2.46 -9.53 -14.53
C LYS A 82 -2.83 -10.98 -14.24
N ILE A 83 -3.28 -11.27 -13.02
CA ILE A 83 -3.68 -12.62 -12.62
C ILE A 83 -5.17 -12.90 -12.86
N SER A 84 -6.00 -11.86 -13.00
CA SER A 84 -7.44 -11.99 -13.27
C SER A 84 -7.82 -11.95 -14.76
N GLY A 85 -6.86 -11.67 -15.65
CA GLY A 85 -7.01 -11.68 -17.12
C GLY A 85 -6.26 -12.82 -17.76
#